data_AF-A0A1E7XDY2-F1
#
_entry.id   AF-A0A1E7XDY2-F1
#
_cell.length_a   1.000
_cell.length_b   1.000
_cell.length_c   1.000
_cell.angle_alpha   90.00
_cell.angle_beta   90.00
_cell.angle_gamma   90.00
#
_symmetry.space_group_name_H-M   'P 1'
#
loop_
_entity.id
_entity.type
_entity.pdbx_description
1 polymer ?
#
loop_
_entity_poly.entity_id
_entity_poly.type
_entity_poly.pdbx_seq_one_letter_code
_entity_poly.pdbx_strand_id
1 'polypeptide(L)'
;MRRNLNRMIKGLLVAVFAAVALFVMVDTINETSAAVWHQGTPKILRGKWRTKVARESGINGRAHLHITKHALTNSPKFPPQDPNYSNKLHYRYLGKHVYSIVGREYNNAPAGGLKIHFLAKVYSHHKIYFKQVNGRSDGNGVFYKY
;
A
#
# COMPACT_ATOMS: atom_id res chain seq x y z
N MET A 1 -55.70 -14.49 -41.16
CA MET A 1 -54.40 -13.80 -41.35
C MET A 1 -53.98 -12.84 -40.22
N ARG A 2 -54.87 -12.07 -39.57
CA ARG A 2 -54.50 -11.07 -38.53
C ARG A 2 -53.80 -11.61 -37.26
N ARG A 3 -53.99 -12.89 -36.92
CA ARG A 3 -53.48 -13.49 -35.66
C ARG A 3 -51.97 -13.76 -35.67
N ASN A 4 -51.37 -13.97 -36.84
CA ASN A 4 -49.94 -14.24 -36.99
C ASN A 4 -49.12 -12.94 -37.04
N LEU A 5 -49.68 -11.88 -37.61
CA LEU A 5 -49.06 -10.55 -37.66
C LEU A 5 -48.84 -9.96 -36.25
N ASN A 6 -49.82 -10.12 -35.36
CA ASN A 6 -49.70 -9.67 -33.97
C ASN A 6 -48.67 -10.48 -33.15
N ARG A 7 -48.40 -11.74 -33.53
CA ARG A 7 -47.36 -12.56 -32.90
C ARG A 7 -45.96 -12.16 -33.38
N MET A 8 -45.81 -11.86 -34.67
CA MET A 8 -44.55 -11.35 -35.24
C MET A 8 -44.19 -9.97 -34.71
N ILE A 9 -45.15 -9.03 -34.61
CA ILE A 9 -44.91 -7.69 -34.07
C ILE A 9 -44.51 -7.74 -32.59
N LYS A 10 -45.14 -8.61 -31.78
CA LYS A 10 -44.76 -8.81 -30.38
C LYS A 10 -43.36 -9.43 -30.25
N GLY A 11 -43.01 -10.39 -31.11
CA GLY A 11 -41.68 -11.00 -31.14
C GLY A 11 -40.59 -9.99 -31.53
N LEU A 12 -40.86 -9.13 -32.51
CA LEU A 12 -39.95 -8.08 -32.94
C LEU A 12 -39.70 -7.03 -31.84
N LEU A 13 -40.75 -6.62 -31.13
CA LEU A 13 -40.63 -5.68 -30.01
C LEU A 13 -39.80 -6.26 -28.85
N VAL A 14 -39.96 -7.54 -28.51
CA VAL A 14 -39.17 -8.19 -27.46
C VAL A 14 -37.68 -8.30 -27.85
N ALA A 15 -37.38 -8.58 -29.12
CA ALA A 15 -36.00 -8.66 -29.60
C ALA A 15 -35.29 -7.30 -29.59
N VAL A 16 -35.99 -6.22 -29.93
CA VAL A 16 -35.44 -4.85 -29.89
C VAL A 16 -35.16 -4.41 -28.44
N PHE A 17 -36.06 -4.69 -27.50
CA PHE A 17 -35.83 -4.39 -26.08
C PHE A 17 -34.66 -5.18 -25.47
N ALA A 18 -34.49 -6.45 -25.86
CA ALA A 18 -33.35 -7.27 -25.42
C ALA A 18 -32.01 -6.75 -25.98
N ALA A 19 -31.99 -6.27 -27.22
CA ALA A 19 -30.79 -5.70 -27.84
C ALA A 19 -30.38 -4.35 -27.21
N VAL A 20 -31.36 -3.49 -26.87
CA VAL A 20 -31.10 -2.22 -26.18
C VAL A 20 -30.63 -2.46 -24.73
N ALA A 21 -31.19 -3.46 -24.04
CA ALA A 21 -30.74 -3.83 -22.69
C ALA A 21 -29.29 -4.34 -22.67
N LEU A 22 -28.82 -5.03 -23.73
CA LEU A 22 -27.42 -5.45 -23.84
C LEU A 22 -26.44 -4.28 -24.04
N PHE A 23 -26.86 -3.23 -24.75
CA PHE A 23 -26.02 -2.06 -25.01
C PHE A 23 -25.87 -1.13 -23.80
N VAL A 24 -26.85 -1.08 -22.89
CA VAL A 24 -26.79 -0.25 -21.68
C VAL A 24 -25.87 -0.85 -20.59
N MET A 25 -25.49 -2.13 -20.70
CA MET A 25 -24.59 -2.79 -19.73
C MET A 25 -23.09 -2.65 -20.04
N VAL A 26 -22.71 -1.94 -21.11
CA VAL A 26 -21.29 -1.78 -21.52
C VAL A 26 -20.57 -0.62 -20.81
N ASP A 27 -21.25 0.20 -19.99
CA ASP A 27 -20.65 1.41 -19.40
C ASP A 27 -20.19 1.29 -17.94
N THR A 28 -19.96 0.08 -17.43
CA THR A 28 -19.21 -0.10 -16.18
C THR A 28 -17.96 -0.94 -16.39
N ILE A 29 -17.16 -0.52 -17.38
CA ILE A 29 -15.73 -0.81 -17.35
C ILE A 29 -15.20 -0.07 -16.13
N ASN A 30 -15.10 -0.77 -15.00
CA ASN A 30 -14.34 -0.30 -13.85
C ASN A 30 -12.91 -0.09 -14.32
N GLU A 31 -12.58 1.14 -14.71
CA GLU A 31 -11.22 1.57 -14.96
C GLU A 31 -10.40 1.24 -13.70
N THR A 32 -9.67 0.14 -13.77
CA THR A 32 -8.67 -0.19 -12.76
C THR A 32 -7.57 0.83 -12.96
N SER A 33 -7.72 2.01 -12.34
CA SER A 33 -6.72 3.06 -12.34
C SER A 33 -5.39 2.44 -11.91
N ALA A 34 -4.44 2.35 -12.83
CA ALA A 34 -3.13 1.80 -12.56
C ALA A 34 -2.56 2.53 -11.34
N ALA A 35 -2.34 1.82 -10.23
CA ALA A 35 -2.00 2.51 -8.98
C ALA A 35 -0.72 3.35 -9.16
N VAL A 36 -0.87 4.67 -9.03
CA VAL A 36 0.17 5.66 -9.36
C VAL A 36 1.16 5.79 -8.20
N TRP A 37 2.42 6.07 -8.53
CA TRP A 37 3.43 6.45 -7.54
C TRP A 37 3.30 7.93 -7.19
N HIS A 38 3.22 8.23 -5.91
CA HIS A 38 3.14 9.58 -5.38
C HIS A 38 4.43 9.94 -4.66
N GLN A 39 4.85 11.19 -4.79
CA GLN A 39 6.02 11.68 -4.06
C GLN A 39 5.74 11.76 -2.55
N GLY A 40 6.69 11.27 -1.77
CA GLY A 40 6.69 11.25 -0.32
C GLY A 40 5.99 10.02 0.28
N THR A 41 5.44 10.20 1.48
CA THR A 41 4.67 9.18 2.22
C THR A 41 3.24 9.64 2.47
N PRO A 42 2.26 8.72 2.57
CA PRO A 42 0.88 9.08 2.87
C PRO A 42 0.77 9.60 4.32
N LYS A 43 -0.11 10.59 4.55
CA LYS A 43 -0.27 11.24 5.87
C LYS A 43 -0.53 10.23 7.01
N ILE A 44 -1.28 9.17 6.74
CA ILE A 44 -1.65 8.16 7.73
C ILE A 44 -0.46 7.39 8.32
N LEU A 45 0.65 7.29 7.58
CA LEU A 45 1.87 6.62 8.05
C LEU A 45 2.83 7.56 8.78
N ARG A 46 2.63 8.88 8.68
CA ARG A 46 3.56 9.85 9.25
C ARG A 46 3.47 9.89 10.78
N GLY A 47 4.62 10.07 11.41
CA GLY A 47 4.77 10.16 12.87
C GLY A 47 5.83 9.22 13.41
N LYS A 48 5.89 9.15 14.74
CA LYS A 48 6.78 8.27 15.50
C LYS A 48 6.04 7.00 15.89
N TRP A 49 6.74 5.89 15.76
CA TRP A 49 6.22 4.54 15.91
C TRP A 49 7.23 3.70 16.68
N ARG A 50 6.76 2.77 17.50
CA ARG A 50 7.64 1.84 18.23
C ARG A 50 7.03 0.45 18.34
N THR A 51 7.86 -0.58 18.36
CA THR A 51 7.39 -1.94 18.67
C THR A 51 7.15 -2.10 20.17
N LYS A 52 6.47 -3.18 20.57
CA LYS A 52 6.51 -3.64 21.96
C LYS A 52 7.93 -4.02 22.34
N VAL A 53 8.26 -3.85 23.61
CA VAL A 53 9.50 -4.38 24.19
C VAL A 53 9.57 -5.88 23.92
N ALA A 54 10.72 -6.38 23.48
CA ALA A 54 11.06 -7.79 23.59
C ALA A 54 12.37 -7.95 24.34
N ARG A 55 12.62 -9.18 24.75
CA ARG A 55 13.80 -9.58 25.47
C ARG A 55 14.55 -10.60 24.64
N GLU A 56 15.84 -10.38 24.45
CA GLU A 56 16.75 -11.29 23.77
C GLU A 56 18.09 -11.26 24.50
N SER A 57 18.66 -12.44 24.79
CA SER A 57 19.95 -12.57 25.49
C SER A 57 20.05 -11.74 26.78
N GLY A 58 18.95 -11.66 27.56
CA GLY A 58 18.89 -10.90 28.81
C GLY A 58 18.68 -9.39 28.66
N ILE A 59 18.68 -8.86 27.44
CA ILE A 59 18.54 -7.43 27.13
C ILE A 59 17.11 -7.13 26.71
N ASN A 60 16.54 -6.05 27.23
CA ASN A 60 15.24 -5.54 26.78
C ASN A 60 15.46 -4.52 25.65
N GLY A 61 14.77 -4.69 24.54
CA GLY A 61 14.90 -3.86 23.35
C GLY A 61 13.56 -3.50 22.71
N ARG A 62 13.51 -2.37 22.00
CA ARG A 62 12.38 -1.98 21.15
C ARG A 62 12.89 -1.26 19.91
N ALA A 63 12.25 -1.52 18.78
CA ALA A 63 12.55 -0.82 17.53
C ALA A 63 11.77 0.49 17.46
N HIS A 64 12.37 1.53 16.87
CA HIS A 64 11.72 2.82 16.64
C HIS A 64 11.68 3.12 15.15
N LEU A 65 10.58 3.73 14.71
CA LEU A 65 10.35 4.10 13.33
C LEU A 65 9.80 5.53 13.30
N HIS A 66 10.46 6.41 12.54
CA HIS A 66 10.01 7.77 12.33
C HIS A 66 9.77 7.99 10.84
N ILE A 67 8.53 8.30 10.47
CA ILE A 67 8.13 8.51 9.08
C ILE A 67 7.70 9.96 8.92
N THR A 68 8.39 10.69 8.04
CA THR A 68 7.99 12.03 7.60
C THR A 68 7.50 11.98 6.15
N LYS A 69 7.13 13.13 5.58
CA LYS A 69 6.74 13.19 4.16
C LYS A 69 7.89 12.73 3.25
N HIS A 70 9.14 13.05 3.56
CA HIS A 70 10.27 12.88 2.63
C HIS A 70 11.39 11.97 3.15
N ALA A 71 11.32 11.56 4.42
CA ALA A 71 12.33 10.75 5.06
C ALA A 71 11.73 9.70 5.99
N LEU A 72 12.50 8.62 6.19
CA LEU A 72 12.19 7.52 7.07
C LEU A 72 13.44 7.15 7.86
N THR A 73 13.28 6.94 9.15
CA THR A 73 14.35 6.44 10.03
C THR A 73 13.85 5.23 10.77
N ASN A 74 14.64 4.16 10.80
CA ASN A 74 14.32 2.94 11.53
C ASN A 74 15.50 2.56 12.43
N SER A 75 15.26 2.42 13.74
CA SER A 75 16.23 1.90 14.69
C SER A 75 15.90 0.45 15.04
N PRO A 76 16.89 -0.43 15.04
CA PRO A 76 16.69 -1.84 15.35
C PRO A 76 16.37 -2.05 16.84
N LYS A 77 15.88 -3.26 17.15
CA LYS A 77 15.45 -3.61 18.50
C LYS A 77 16.60 -3.81 19.47
N PHE A 78 17.69 -4.37 18.98
CA PHE A 78 18.84 -4.80 19.77
C PHE A 78 20.15 -4.31 19.10
N PRO A 79 21.17 -3.94 19.90
CA PRO A 79 22.51 -3.67 19.40
C PRO A 79 23.16 -4.95 18.84
N PRO A 80 24.23 -4.86 18.01
CA PRO A 80 24.98 -3.66 17.62
C PRO A 80 24.50 -3.02 16.31
N GLN A 81 23.24 -3.22 15.92
CA GLN A 81 22.78 -2.79 14.60
C GLN A 81 22.58 -1.27 14.52
N ASP A 82 23.11 -0.66 13.45
CA ASP A 82 22.94 0.77 13.20
C ASP A 82 21.52 1.14 12.75
N PRO A 83 21.03 2.34 13.08
CA PRO A 83 19.83 2.89 12.48
C PRO A 83 19.98 3.11 10.98
N ASN A 84 18.91 2.84 10.24
CA ASN A 84 18.84 3.13 8.81
C ASN A 84 18.14 4.47 8.58
N TYR A 85 18.65 5.24 7.61
CA TYR A 85 18.06 6.49 7.18
C TYR A 85 17.79 6.48 5.69
N SER A 86 16.61 6.95 5.33
CA SER A 86 16.13 6.90 3.96
C SER A 86 15.43 8.18 3.56
N ASN A 87 15.65 8.62 2.32
CA ASN A 87 15.01 9.81 1.77
C ASN A 87 14.51 9.55 0.33
N LYS A 88 14.09 10.61 -0.37
CA LYS A 88 13.52 10.55 -1.74
C LYS A 88 12.36 9.55 -1.82
N LEU A 89 11.54 9.53 -0.77
CA LEU A 89 10.47 8.57 -0.63
C LEU A 89 9.40 8.79 -1.69
N HIS A 90 8.87 7.69 -2.20
CA HIS A 90 7.66 7.63 -3.01
C HIS A 90 6.79 6.50 -2.49
N TYR A 91 5.48 6.62 -2.64
CA TYR A 91 4.55 5.58 -2.22
C TYR A 91 3.53 5.24 -3.30
N ARG A 92 3.03 4.01 -3.24
CA ARG A 92 1.92 3.51 -4.05
C ARG A 92 0.92 2.84 -3.13
N TYR A 93 -0.35 3.20 -3.24
CA TYR A 93 -1.43 2.50 -2.53
C TYR A 93 -1.75 1.19 -3.27
N LEU A 94 -1.74 0.07 -2.54
CA LEU A 94 -1.98 -1.26 -3.10
C LEU A 94 -3.41 -1.77 -2.80
N GLY A 95 -4.26 -0.94 -2.20
CA GLY A 95 -5.56 -1.35 -1.69
C GLY A 95 -5.49 -1.94 -0.27
N LYS A 96 -6.65 -2.11 0.36
CA LYS A 96 -6.81 -2.75 1.69
C LYS A 96 -5.86 -2.19 2.76
N HIS A 97 -5.64 -0.87 2.75
CA HIS A 97 -4.74 -0.17 3.68
C HIS A 97 -3.26 -0.60 3.61
N VAL A 98 -2.83 -1.15 2.47
CA VAL A 98 -1.46 -1.53 2.21
C VAL A 98 -0.80 -0.49 1.31
N TYR A 99 0.40 -0.07 1.70
CA TYR A 99 1.21 0.92 0.99
C TYR A 99 2.58 0.33 0.67
N SER A 100 2.98 0.43 -0.60
CA SER A 100 4.35 0.22 -1.05
C SER A 100 5.10 1.53 -0.93
N ILE A 101 6.27 1.54 -0.31
CA ILE A 101 7.11 2.74 -0.15
C ILE A 101 8.50 2.42 -0.69
N VAL A 102 9.00 3.24 -1.60
CA VAL A 102 10.38 3.13 -2.10
C VAL A 102 11.16 4.38 -1.75
N GLY A 103 12.46 4.23 -1.56
CA GLY A 103 13.34 5.33 -1.22
C GLY A 103 14.79 5.08 -1.60
N ARG A 104 15.66 5.93 -1.10
CA ARG A 104 17.11 5.79 -1.21
C ARG A 104 17.75 5.85 0.16
N GLU A 105 18.64 4.90 0.43
CA GLU A 105 19.53 4.91 1.58
C GLU A 105 20.95 5.28 1.13
N TYR A 106 21.60 6.16 1.88
CA TYR A 106 22.92 6.70 1.55
C TYR A 106 24.00 6.27 2.54
N ASN A 107 23.63 5.63 3.65
CA ASN A 107 24.60 5.16 4.63
C ASN A 107 25.44 4.01 4.02
N ASN A 108 26.76 4.20 3.94
CA ASN A 108 27.70 3.26 3.31
C ASN A 108 27.26 2.79 1.90
N ALA A 109 26.64 3.67 1.12
CA ALA A 109 26.11 3.36 -0.20
C ALA A 109 26.91 4.05 -1.34
N PRO A 110 26.95 3.46 -2.55
CA PRO A 110 27.57 4.09 -3.72
C PRO A 110 26.88 5.41 -4.10
N ALA A 111 27.56 6.21 -4.93
CA ALA A 111 27.01 7.44 -5.49
C ALA A 111 25.65 7.16 -6.16
N GLY A 112 24.58 7.78 -5.64
CA GLY A 112 23.20 7.55 -6.06
C GLY A 112 22.31 6.86 -5.01
N GLY A 113 22.90 6.21 -4.01
CA GLY A 113 22.20 5.58 -2.90
C GLY A 113 21.54 4.24 -3.28
N LEU A 114 21.41 3.35 -2.30
CA LEU A 114 20.77 2.04 -2.47
C LEU A 114 19.25 2.20 -2.52
N LYS A 115 18.61 1.56 -3.49
CA LYS A 115 17.15 1.51 -3.55
C LYS A 115 16.65 0.59 -2.45
N ILE A 116 15.75 1.13 -1.63
CA ILE A 116 15.08 0.37 -0.58
C ILE A 116 13.59 0.31 -0.86
N HIS A 117 12.96 -0.74 -0.37
CA HIS A 117 11.54 -1.00 -0.54
C HIS A 117 10.93 -1.46 0.78
N PHE A 118 9.84 -0.81 1.16
CA PHE A 118 9.05 -1.14 2.34
C PHE A 118 7.60 -1.44 1.97
N LEU A 119 6.97 -2.24 2.81
CA LEU A 119 5.53 -2.43 2.87
C LEU A 119 5.02 -1.96 4.23
N ALA A 120 3.95 -1.17 4.20
CA ALA A 120 3.25 -0.75 5.40
C ALA A 120 1.77 -1.14 5.28
N LYS A 121 1.25 -1.89 6.26
CA LYS A 121 -0.18 -2.17 6.40
C LYS A 121 -0.72 -1.38 7.58
N VAL A 122 -1.72 -0.54 7.34
CA VAL A 122 -2.39 0.20 8.41
C VAL A 122 -3.52 -0.64 8.98
N TYR A 123 -3.49 -0.88 10.29
CA TYR A 123 -4.62 -1.48 11.02
C TYR A 123 -5.51 -0.41 11.64
N SER A 124 -4.90 0.68 12.13
CA SER A 124 -5.59 1.85 12.65
C SER A 124 -4.65 3.07 12.67
N HIS A 125 -5.16 4.25 13.03
CA HIS A 125 -4.34 5.45 13.22
C HIS A 125 -3.19 5.29 14.23
N HIS A 126 -3.23 4.26 15.09
CA HIS A 126 -2.26 4.02 16.16
C HIS A 126 -1.51 2.69 16.01
N LYS A 127 -1.78 1.91 14.96
CA LYS A 127 -1.18 0.58 14.77
C LYS A 127 -0.91 0.28 13.29
N ILE A 128 0.33 0.00 12.97
CA ILE A 128 0.76 -0.42 11.63
C ILE A 128 1.59 -1.69 11.70
N TYR A 129 1.58 -2.48 10.63
CA TYR A 129 2.66 -3.40 10.32
C TYR A 129 3.61 -2.73 9.35
N PHE A 130 4.91 -2.82 9.59
CA PHE A 130 5.95 -2.25 8.74
C PHE A 130 6.99 -3.31 8.44
N LYS A 131 7.45 -3.38 7.19
CA LYS A 131 8.43 -4.36 6.72
C LYS A 131 9.34 -3.77 5.65
N GLN A 132 10.64 -3.98 5.76
CA GLN A 132 11.59 -3.83 4.66
C GLN A 132 11.59 -5.12 3.82
N VAL A 133 11.42 -4.97 2.50
CA VAL A 133 11.27 -6.09 1.55
C VAL A 133 12.63 -6.60 1.08
N ASN A 134 13.54 -5.68 0.78
CA ASN A 134 14.84 -5.97 0.17
C ASN A 134 16.02 -5.70 1.12
N GLY A 135 15.85 -5.97 2.41
CA GLY A 135 16.88 -5.72 3.41
C GLY A 135 16.62 -6.44 4.73
N ARG A 136 17.27 -5.98 5.80
CA ARG A 136 17.27 -6.63 7.12
C ARG A 136 15.86 -6.74 7.72
N SER A 137 15.59 -7.87 8.38
CA SER A 137 14.29 -8.21 8.96
C SER A 137 14.00 -7.55 10.31
N ASP A 138 15.00 -6.97 10.95
CA ASP A 138 15.01 -6.84 12.42
C ASP A 138 14.18 -5.63 12.91
N GLY A 139 13.77 -4.77 11.97
CA GLY A 139 12.75 -3.75 12.17
C GLY A 139 11.38 -4.12 11.57
N ASN A 140 11.18 -5.35 11.11
CA ASN A 140 9.89 -5.81 10.61
C ASN A 140 8.98 -6.15 11.77
N GLY A 141 7.74 -5.66 11.74
CA GLY A 141 6.78 -6.04 12.77
C GLY A 141 5.64 -5.06 12.93
N VAL A 142 4.93 -5.23 14.03
CA VAL A 142 3.82 -4.37 14.44
C VAL A 142 4.37 -3.22 15.26
N PHE A 143 4.08 -2.00 14.82
CA PHE A 143 4.42 -0.78 15.51
C PHE A 143 3.17 -0.05 16.00
N TYR A 144 3.36 0.68 17.08
CA TYR A 144 2.36 1.49 17.74
C TYR A 144 2.81 2.94 17.77
N LYS A 145 1.88 3.86 17.51
CA LYS A 145 2.14 5.29 17.56
C LYS A 145 2.41 5.73 19.01
N TYR A 146 3.30 6.70 19.21
CA TYR A 146 3.62 7.27 20.52
C TYR A 146 4.05 8.73 20.43
#